data_AF-A0A2R6DB55-F1
#
_entry.id   AF-A0A2R6DB55-F1
#
_cell.length_a   1.000
_cell.length_b   1.000
_cell.length_c   1.000
_cell.angle_alpha   90.00
_cell.angle_beta   90.00
_cell.angle_gamma   90.00
#
_symmetry.space_group_name_H-M   'P 1'
#
loop_
_entity.id
_entity.type
_entity.pdbx_description
1 polymer ?
#
loop_
_entity_poly.entity_id
_entity_poly.type
_entity_poly.pdbx_seq_one_letter_code
_entity_poly.pdbx_strand_id
1 'polypeptide(L)'
;MERGLAALETVADYQFGAGAGAALFDGTVEVRRTSSGRPQQVLVDGERVVSYGTDGRVTLGAAGAFAKFVREVDPAVRPGDEVLVEHYDGGLLAVGRAELSADGMSDFDTGMAVSVRDGVPADE
;
A
#
# COMPACT_ATOMS: atom_id res chain seq x y z
N MET A 1 -3.48 1.88 23.85
CA MET A 1 -4.56 2.66 23.19
C MET A 1 -4.93 1.91 21.92
N GLU A 2 -6.18 1.50 21.81
CA GLU A 2 -6.67 0.82 20.61
C GLU A 2 -6.78 1.86 19.46
N ARG A 3 -5.99 1.68 18.40
CA ARG A 3 -6.16 2.48 17.18
C ARG A 3 -7.23 1.82 16.32
N GLY A 4 -8.37 2.49 16.19
CA GLY A 4 -9.43 2.12 15.24
C GLY A 4 -9.04 2.43 13.79
N LEU A 5 -9.89 2.02 12.85
CA LEU A 5 -9.66 2.17 11.41
C LEU A 5 -9.38 3.63 10.99
N ALA A 6 -10.15 4.59 11.50
CA ALA A 6 -9.94 6.02 11.20
C ALA A 6 -8.54 6.54 11.57
N ALA A 7 -7.91 5.97 12.61
CA ALA A 7 -6.54 6.32 12.98
C ALA A 7 -5.52 5.70 12.02
N LEU A 8 -5.82 4.55 11.43
CA LEU A 8 -4.99 3.89 10.41
C LEU A 8 -5.13 4.59 9.06
N GLU A 9 -6.34 5.05 8.71
CA GLU A 9 -6.59 5.89 7.53
C GLU A 9 -5.75 7.17 7.57
N THR A 10 -5.79 7.88 8.71
CA THR A 10 -4.97 9.08 8.91
C THR A 10 -3.47 8.81 8.72
N VAL A 11 -2.98 7.66 9.20
CA VAL A 11 -1.56 7.30 9.06
C VAL A 11 -1.22 7.00 7.59
N ALA A 12 -2.09 6.27 6.89
CA ALA A 12 -1.92 5.99 5.46
C ALA A 12 -1.95 7.27 4.62
N ASP A 13 -2.90 8.18 4.89
CA ASP A 13 -2.98 9.49 4.21
C ASP A 13 -1.73 10.32 4.43
N TYR A 14 -1.16 10.27 5.64
CA TYR A 14 0.09 10.96 5.95
C TYR A 14 1.28 10.38 5.19
N GLN A 15 1.38 9.05 5.09
CA GLN A 15 2.55 8.38 4.50
C GLN A 15 2.52 8.26 2.98
N PHE A 16 1.33 8.10 2.39
CA PHE A 16 1.19 7.82 0.96
C PHE A 16 0.44 8.93 0.22
N GLY A 17 0.00 9.98 0.94
CA GLY A 17 -0.72 11.12 0.41
C GLY A 17 -2.23 11.04 0.68
N ALA A 18 -2.87 12.20 0.65
CA ALA A 18 -4.28 12.35 0.98
C ALA A 18 -5.18 11.44 0.11
N GLY A 19 -6.10 10.72 0.76
CA GLY A 19 -7.02 9.78 0.12
C GLY A 19 -6.50 8.35 0.07
N ALA A 20 -5.22 8.11 0.40
CA ALA A 20 -4.65 6.78 0.45
C ALA A 20 -5.34 5.86 1.45
N GLY A 21 -5.72 6.36 2.64
CA GLY A 21 -6.42 5.56 3.65
C GLY A 21 -7.76 5.02 3.14
N ALA A 22 -8.61 5.91 2.63
CA ALA A 22 -9.91 5.55 2.08
C ALA A 22 -9.78 4.55 0.92
N ALA A 23 -8.76 4.72 0.09
CA ALA A 23 -8.58 3.92 -1.11
C ALA A 23 -7.85 2.58 -0.85
N LEU A 24 -6.97 2.49 0.15
CA LEU A 24 -6.34 1.25 0.61
C LEU A 24 -7.30 0.36 1.40
N PHE A 25 -8.27 0.96 2.10
CA PHE A 25 -9.22 0.26 2.98
C PHE A 25 -10.64 0.19 2.38
N ASP A 26 -10.74 0.28 1.06
CA ASP A 26 -11.99 0.17 0.30
C ASP A 26 -12.41 -1.30 0.17
N GLY A 27 -13.35 -1.74 1.01
CA GLY A 27 -13.86 -3.11 1.03
C GLY A 27 -14.20 -3.61 2.44
N THR A 28 -14.24 -4.93 2.62
CA THR A 28 -14.45 -5.52 3.96
C THR A 28 -13.15 -5.49 4.75
N VAL A 29 -13.07 -4.58 5.73
CA VAL A 29 -11.84 -4.35 6.51
C VAL A 29 -11.76 -5.24 7.75
N GLU A 30 -10.69 -6.01 7.86
CA GLU A 30 -10.29 -6.72 9.08
C GLU A 30 -8.97 -6.16 9.61
N VAL A 31 -8.95 -5.68 10.86
CA VAL A 31 -7.71 -5.30 11.53
C VAL A 31 -7.25 -6.43 12.44
N ARG A 32 -6.19 -7.12 12.05
CA ARG A 32 -5.52 -8.09 12.92
C ARG A 32 -4.70 -7.37 13.96
N ARG A 33 -4.83 -7.85 15.20
CA ARG A 33 -4.19 -7.25 16.37
C ARG A 33 -3.31 -8.25 17.08
N THR A 34 -2.27 -7.75 17.73
CA THR A 34 -1.51 -8.52 18.71
C THR A 34 -2.39 -8.88 19.90
N SER A 35 -1.94 -9.82 20.74
CA SER A 35 -2.59 -10.14 22.02
C SER A 35 -2.74 -8.92 22.95
N SER A 36 -1.86 -7.93 22.82
CA SER A 36 -1.92 -6.67 23.55
C SER A 36 -2.88 -5.63 22.95
N GLY A 37 -3.58 -5.95 21.86
CA GLY A 37 -4.55 -5.09 21.19
C GLY A 37 -3.96 -4.10 20.18
N ARG A 38 -2.63 -4.13 19.96
CA ARG A 38 -1.97 -3.27 18.97
C ARG A 38 -2.36 -3.71 17.55
N PRO A 39 -2.74 -2.79 16.63
CA PRO A 39 -2.87 -3.14 15.22
C PRO A 39 -1.55 -3.72 14.70
N GLN A 40 -1.65 -4.80 13.94
CA GLN A 40 -0.50 -5.46 13.31
C GLN A 40 -0.65 -5.53 11.79
N GLN A 41 -1.84 -5.86 11.30
CA GLN A 41 -2.12 -5.95 9.86
C GLN A 41 -3.52 -5.43 9.58
N VAL A 42 -3.69 -4.78 8.44
CA VAL A 42 -5.01 -4.47 7.89
C VAL A 42 -5.20 -5.31 6.64
N LEU A 43 -6.30 -6.05 6.63
CA LEU A 43 -6.73 -6.86 5.51
C LEU A 43 -7.98 -6.23 4.92
N VAL A 44 -8.08 -6.28 3.60
CA VAL A 44 -9.27 -5.89 2.83
C VAL A 44 -9.65 -7.08 1.98
N ASP A 45 -10.91 -7.51 2.11
CA ASP A 45 -11.45 -8.68 1.41
C ASP A 45 -10.59 -9.96 1.55
N GLY A 46 -9.93 -10.10 2.71
CA GLY A 46 -9.08 -11.24 3.05
C GLY A 46 -7.62 -11.10 2.64
N GLU A 47 -7.24 -10.05 1.90
CA GLU A 47 -5.87 -9.80 1.47
C GLU A 47 -5.19 -8.71 2.30
N ARG A 48 -3.91 -8.91 2.63
CA ARG A 48 -3.14 -7.94 3.44
C ARG A 48 -2.74 -6.75 2.57
N VAL A 49 -3.38 -5.60 2.80
CA VAL A 49 -3.08 -4.33 2.15
C VAL A 49 -1.99 -3.53 2.87
N VAL A 50 -1.93 -3.58 4.21
CA VAL A 50 -0.82 -2.98 4.97
C VAL A 50 -0.44 -3.76 6.22
N SER A 51 0.82 -3.63 6.64
CA SER A 51 1.28 -4.02 7.97
C SER A 51 1.56 -2.77 8.81
N TYR A 52 1.27 -2.81 10.11
CA TYR A 52 1.48 -1.70 11.05
C TYR A 52 2.71 -1.96 11.92
N GLY A 53 3.75 -1.14 11.74
CA GLY A 53 5.04 -1.23 12.41
C GLY A 53 5.00 -0.80 13.88
N THR A 54 6.10 -1.07 14.61
CA THR A 54 6.22 -0.73 16.03
C THR A 54 6.36 0.77 16.31
N ASP A 55 6.88 1.47 15.33
CA ASP A 55 7.06 2.92 15.17
C ASP A 55 5.74 3.69 14.95
N GLY A 56 4.67 2.99 14.60
CA GLY A 56 3.38 3.59 14.31
C GLY A 56 3.17 3.96 12.84
N ARG A 57 4.04 3.48 11.96
CA ARG A 57 3.93 3.61 10.51
C ARG A 57 3.30 2.35 9.90
N VAL A 58 2.85 2.47 8.66
CA VAL A 58 2.40 1.35 7.84
C VAL A 58 3.35 1.09 6.68
N THR A 59 3.45 -0.18 6.28
CA THR A 59 4.11 -0.64 5.07
C THR A 59 3.10 -1.32 4.16
N LEU A 60 3.31 -1.23 2.83
CA LEU A 60 2.45 -1.88 1.86
C LEU A 60 2.54 -3.40 2.01
N GLY A 61 1.39 -4.05 2.10
CA GLY A 61 1.24 -5.49 1.96
C GLY A 61 1.18 -5.90 0.48
N ALA A 62 1.08 -7.20 0.24
CA ALA A 62 1.10 -7.77 -1.11
C ALA A 62 0.04 -7.15 -2.05
N ALA A 63 -1.11 -6.79 -1.49
CA ALA A 63 -2.23 -6.21 -2.22
C ALA A 63 -2.31 -4.67 -2.16
N GLY A 64 -1.30 -3.99 -1.62
CA GLY A 64 -1.39 -2.56 -1.28
C GLY A 64 -1.11 -1.58 -2.44
N ALA A 65 -0.50 -2.01 -3.55
CA ALA A 65 -0.09 -1.11 -4.63
C ALA A 65 -1.11 -1.09 -5.79
N PHE A 66 -2.04 -0.14 -5.74
CA PHE A 66 -3.13 0.03 -6.72
C PHE A 66 -2.84 1.11 -7.77
N ALA A 67 -3.44 0.98 -8.96
CA ALA A 67 -3.30 1.89 -10.09
C ALA A 67 -3.68 3.35 -9.76
N LYS A 68 -4.78 3.57 -9.04
CA LYS A 68 -5.22 4.92 -8.59
C LYS A 68 -4.20 5.70 -7.75
N PHE A 69 -3.16 5.05 -7.25
CA PHE A 69 -2.09 5.71 -6.49
C PHE A 69 -0.82 5.97 -7.31
N VAL A 70 -0.73 5.40 -8.51
CA VAL A 70 0.42 5.61 -9.39
C VAL A 70 0.33 7.01 -9.98
N ARG A 71 1.31 7.86 -9.66
CA ARG A 71 1.45 9.20 -10.24
C ARG A 71 2.32 9.24 -11.49
N GLU A 72 3.34 8.39 -11.50
CA GLU A 72 4.33 8.29 -12.57
C GLU A 72 4.84 6.85 -12.64
N VAL A 73 5.14 6.40 -13.84
CA VAL A 73 5.68 5.07 -14.14
C VAL A 73 6.57 5.17 -15.37
N ASP A 74 7.67 4.41 -15.41
CA ASP A 74 8.52 4.35 -16.59
C ASP A 74 7.71 3.77 -17.77
N PRO A 75 7.61 4.48 -18.93
CA PRO A 75 6.82 4.05 -20.08
C PRO A 75 7.26 2.70 -20.68
N ALA A 76 8.46 2.24 -20.35
CA ALA A 76 8.96 0.93 -20.75
C ALA A 76 8.32 -0.23 -19.97
N VAL A 77 7.75 0.01 -18.78
CA VAL A 77 7.20 -1.05 -17.92
C VAL A 77 6.12 -1.86 -18.64
N ARG A 78 6.23 -3.18 -18.52
CA ARG A 78 5.29 -4.18 -19.03
C ARG A 78 4.77 -5.05 -17.89
N PRO A 79 3.55 -5.62 -18.04
CA PRO A 79 3.06 -6.63 -17.13
C PRO A 79 4.07 -7.77 -16.99
N GLY A 80 4.39 -8.13 -15.75
CA GLY A 80 5.37 -9.14 -15.42
C GLY A 80 6.80 -8.62 -15.17
N ASP A 81 7.08 -7.34 -15.42
CA ASP A 81 8.37 -6.75 -15.09
C ASP A 81 8.54 -6.62 -13.56
N GLU A 82 9.78 -6.78 -13.09
CA GLU A 82 10.13 -6.45 -11.71
C GLU A 82 10.33 -4.94 -11.59
N VAL A 83 9.64 -4.33 -10.63
CA VAL A 83 9.59 -2.88 -10.45
C VAL A 83 9.81 -2.48 -8.99
N LEU A 84 10.28 -1.25 -8.83
CA LEU A 84 10.35 -0.54 -7.55
C LEU A 84 9.09 0.32 -7.40
N VAL A 85 8.51 0.33 -6.22
CA VAL A 85 7.45 1.27 -5.86
C VAL A 85 8.07 2.33 -4.98
N GLU A 86 8.05 3.57 -5.43
CA GLU A 86 8.64 4.70 -4.73
C GLU A 86 7.55 5.69 -4.34
N HIS A 87 7.76 6.36 -3.21
CA HIS A 87 7.02 7.55 -2.87
C HIS A 87 7.51 8.70 -3.75
N TYR A 88 6.65 9.69 -4.00
CA TYR A 88 6.95 10.79 -4.94
C TYR A 88 8.10 11.72 -4.47
N ASP A 89 8.58 11.58 -3.24
CA ASP A 89 9.77 12.27 -2.72
C ASP A 89 11.08 11.48 -2.94
N GLY A 90 11.01 10.31 -3.60
CA GLY A 90 12.13 9.44 -3.91
C GLY A 90 12.41 8.32 -2.89
N GLY A 91 11.58 8.15 -1.86
CA GLY A 91 11.72 7.06 -0.90
C GLY A 91 11.22 5.72 -1.44
N LEU A 92 12.02 4.65 -1.35
CA LEU A 92 11.58 3.30 -1.74
C LEU A 92 10.54 2.77 -0.74
N LEU A 93 9.39 2.34 -1.26
CA LEU A 93 8.28 1.78 -0.46
C LEU A 93 8.20 0.26 -0.55
N ALA A 94 8.42 -0.30 -1.74
CA ALA A 94 8.27 -1.74 -1.97
C ALA A 94 8.96 -2.20 -3.26
N VAL A 95 9.10 -3.52 -3.40
CA VAL A 95 9.47 -4.18 -4.65
C VAL A 95 8.42 -5.21 -5.03
N GLY A 96 8.17 -5.37 -6.31
CA GLY A 96 7.17 -6.30 -6.79
C GLY A 96 7.15 -6.50 -8.29
N ARG A 97 6.14 -7.21 -8.74
CA ARG A 97 5.89 -7.47 -10.16
C ARG A 97 4.79 -6.54 -10.66
N ALA A 98 5.00 -5.88 -11.79
CA ALA A 98 3.97 -5.08 -12.44
C ALA A 98 2.82 -5.98 -12.90
N GLU A 99 1.59 -5.65 -12.51
CA GLU A 99 0.38 -6.33 -12.96
C GLU A 99 -0.24 -5.63 -14.17
N LEU A 100 0.04 -4.33 -14.33
CA LEU A 100 -0.41 -3.49 -15.43
C LEU A 100 0.77 -2.98 -16.27
N SER A 101 0.50 -2.58 -17.52
CA SER A 101 1.44 -1.79 -18.31
C SER A 101 1.53 -0.37 -17.79
N ALA A 102 2.55 0.38 -18.19
CA ALA A 102 2.66 1.81 -17.88
C ALA A 102 1.38 2.60 -18.23
N ASP A 103 0.83 2.38 -19.42
CA ASP A 103 -0.44 3.00 -19.85
C ASP A 103 -1.59 2.60 -18.92
N GLY A 104 -1.70 1.31 -18.58
CA GLY A 104 -2.75 0.82 -17.67
C GLY A 104 -2.62 1.38 -16.25
N MET A 105 -1.40 1.53 -15.73
CA MET A 105 -1.17 2.16 -14.43
C MET A 105 -1.51 3.66 -14.43
N SER A 106 -1.35 4.34 -15.57
CA SER A 106 -1.60 5.78 -15.71
C SER A 106 -3.08 6.10 -15.98
N ASP A 107 -3.80 5.20 -16.66
CA ASP A 107 -5.18 5.44 -17.12
C ASP A 107 -6.26 4.87 -16.18
N PHE A 108 -5.93 3.91 -15.31
CA PHE A 108 -6.93 3.21 -14.49
C PHE A 108 -7.01 3.72 -13.04
N ASP A 109 -8.22 4.05 -12.60
CA ASP A 109 -8.52 4.38 -11.19
C ASP A 109 -8.81 3.14 -10.32
N THR A 110 -8.65 1.93 -10.86
CA THR A 110 -8.93 0.67 -10.16
C THR A 110 -7.95 -0.42 -10.57
N GLY A 111 -7.82 -1.44 -9.73
CA GLY A 111 -6.96 -2.60 -10.00
C GLY A 111 -5.56 -2.48 -9.40
N MET A 112 -4.92 -3.64 -9.21
CA MET A 112 -3.55 -3.73 -8.70
C MET A 112 -2.57 -3.25 -9.77
N ALA A 113 -1.69 -2.32 -9.43
CA ALA A 113 -0.60 -1.90 -10.31
C ALA A 113 0.61 -2.82 -10.13
N VAL A 114 0.94 -3.16 -8.88
CA VAL A 114 2.10 -3.97 -8.55
C VAL A 114 1.72 -5.02 -7.51
N SER A 115 1.97 -6.29 -7.80
CA SER A 115 1.95 -7.36 -6.80
C SER A 115 3.21 -7.24 -5.95
N VAL A 116 3.07 -6.71 -4.74
CA VAL A 116 4.20 -6.46 -3.83
C VAL A 116 4.73 -7.77 -3.27
N ARG A 117 6.03 -8.02 -3.46
CA ARG A 117 6.73 -9.16 -2.84
C ARG A 117 7.23 -8.80 -1.45
N ASP A 118 7.84 -7.62 -1.33
CA ASP A 118 8.39 -7.14 -0.06
C ASP A 118 8.25 -5.62 0.05
N GLY A 119 7.94 -5.16 1.26
CA GLY A 119 7.75 -3.74 1.57
C GLY A 119 8.92 -3.24 2.43
N VAL A 120 9.39 -2.04 2.16
CA VAL A 120 10.42 -1.41 2.99
C VAL A 120 9.78 -1.01 4.32
N PRO A 121 10.30 -1.49 5.46
CA PRO A 121 9.96 -0.93 6.76
C PRO A 121 10.31 0.55 6.70
N ALA A 122 9.38 1.42 7.08
CA ALA A 122 9.73 2.81 7.17
C ALA A 122 10.90 2.98 8.16
N ASP A 123 11.98 3.63 7.72
CA ASP A 123 13.19 3.82 8.51
C ASP A 123 12.88 4.53 9.85
N GLU A 124 13.67 4.19 10.88
CA GLU A 124 13.67 4.78 12.24
C GLU A 124 13.89 6.30 12.25
#